data_AF-R1IHY5-F1
#
_entry.id   AF-R1IHY5-F1
#
_cell.length_a   1.000
_cell.length_b   1.000
_cell.length_c   1.000
_cell.angle_alpha   90.00
_cell.angle_beta   90.00
_cell.angle_gamma   90.00
#
_symmetry.space_group_name_H-M   'P 1'
#
loop_
_entity.id
_entity.type
_entity.pdbx_description
1 polymer ?
#
loop_
_entity_poly.entity_id
_entity_poly.type
_entity_poly.pdbx_seq_one_letter_code
_entity_poly.pdbx_strand_id
1 'polypeptide(L)'
;MLRKSLIAVVILGLLAGFLLHKKEPSFMDFQRQGPSTLTYFFENNIPSENLPDPYISSLYRPGDILYQPILDYQNGRLDRAIPILKNLSEAGNVDAMFWYGYNRMVRSIKTRYEGYNWFEKSAKLGNPYSALMLDADSYYCNAYFESLCSKEWGKLAKESFKKKAEAGDIRAKYYLERPTKYVRGEDFKKWVALVEESAKKNYFVPAMEFLKRFEDSKTLTPSQKEDLLHIYRYLAKHNYVLGYDYLYVHSGYQDIFDKAIELGSDIQLKVSSRRCGNQFSELNEKSKIECLAKAYALEEMFNDDMWAVIPKPTDSQTISTAKKAAKELIDSMTPTIYIDEMHIDGGL
;
A
#
# COMPACT_ATOMS: atom_id res chain seq x y z
N MET A 1 30.44 -35.75 -53.02
CA MET A 1 29.30 -34.80 -52.91
C MET A 1 28.69 -34.74 -51.51
N LEU A 2 28.58 -35.83 -50.75
CA LEU A 2 27.96 -35.84 -49.41
C LEU A 2 28.52 -34.83 -48.39
N ARG A 3 29.83 -34.55 -48.41
CA ARG A 3 30.48 -33.67 -47.41
C ARG A 3 30.10 -32.18 -47.54
N LYS A 4 29.71 -31.73 -48.75
CA LYS A 4 29.25 -30.35 -48.98
C LYS A 4 27.78 -30.15 -48.58
N SER A 5 26.95 -31.18 -48.76
CA SER A 5 25.54 -31.16 -48.36
C SER A 5 25.36 -31.18 -46.84
N LEU A 6 26.22 -31.89 -46.09
CA LEU A 6 26.16 -31.93 -44.63
C LEU A 6 26.50 -30.57 -43.99
N ILE A 7 27.48 -29.84 -44.55
CA ILE A 7 27.89 -28.51 -44.07
C ILE A 7 26.79 -27.47 -44.35
N ALA A 8 26.12 -27.56 -45.50
CA ALA A 8 25.00 -26.67 -45.82
C ALA A 8 23.81 -26.84 -44.87
N VAL A 9 23.49 -28.08 -44.47
CA VAL A 9 22.39 -28.38 -43.53
C VAL A 9 22.70 -27.88 -42.11
N VAL A 10 23.96 -27.99 -41.65
CA VAL A 10 24.37 -27.47 -40.33
C VAL A 10 24.35 -25.93 -40.29
N ILE A 11 24.76 -25.26 -41.37
CA ILE A 11 24.71 -23.79 -41.45
C ILE A 11 23.26 -23.28 -41.53
N LEU A 12 22.39 -23.96 -42.29
CA LEU A 12 20.94 -23.66 -42.31
C LEU A 12 20.27 -23.92 -40.96
N GLY A 13 20.64 -24.98 -40.24
CA GLY A 13 20.15 -25.24 -38.87
C GLY A 13 20.59 -24.19 -37.85
N LEU A 14 21.83 -23.69 -37.96
CA LEU A 14 22.35 -22.61 -37.11
C LEU A 14 21.72 -21.25 -37.43
N LEU A 15 21.47 -20.95 -38.71
CA LEU A 15 20.78 -19.73 -39.15
C LEU A 15 19.27 -19.75 -38.80
N ALA A 16 18.61 -20.91 -38.91
CA ALA A 16 17.23 -21.09 -38.46
C ALA A 16 17.12 -20.99 -36.93
N GLY A 17 18.11 -21.49 -36.18
CA GLY A 17 18.20 -21.32 -34.73
C GLY A 17 18.39 -19.86 -34.30
N PHE A 18 19.07 -19.05 -35.11
CA PHE A 18 19.23 -17.60 -34.89
C PHE A 18 17.96 -16.81 -35.23
N LEU A 19 17.19 -17.25 -36.23
CA LEU A 19 15.90 -16.63 -36.63
C LEU A 19 14.73 -17.03 -35.71
N LEU A 20 14.85 -18.13 -34.98
CA LEU A 20 13.86 -18.61 -34.00
C LEU A 20 14.18 -18.19 -32.56
N HIS A 21 15.29 -17.48 -32.32
CA HIS A 21 15.55 -16.88 -31.02
C HIS A 21 14.59 -15.70 -30.82
N LYS A 22 13.39 -15.98 -30.29
CA LYS A 22 12.43 -14.96 -29.87
C LYS A 22 13.14 -14.06 -28.87
N LYS A 23 13.51 -12.86 -29.32
CA LYS A 23 14.05 -11.81 -28.46
C LYS A 23 13.10 -11.63 -27.28
N GLU A 24 13.62 -11.73 -26.07
CA GLU A 24 12.80 -11.49 -24.88
C GLU A 24 12.14 -10.10 -24.98
N PRO A 25 10.84 -9.99 -24.64
CA PRO A 25 10.15 -8.71 -24.68
C PRO A 25 10.89 -7.66 -23.86
N SER A 26 11.08 -6.49 -24.45
CA SER A 26 11.67 -5.35 -23.76
C SER A 26 10.69 -4.74 -22.75
N PHE A 27 11.19 -3.86 -21.88
CA PHE A 27 10.32 -3.06 -21.00
C PHE A 27 9.22 -2.31 -21.79
N MET A 28 9.57 -1.79 -22.97
CA MET A 28 8.62 -1.12 -23.86
C MET A 28 7.53 -2.07 -24.37
N ASP A 29 7.81 -3.36 -24.51
CA ASP A 29 6.82 -4.34 -24.95
C ASP A 29 5.82 -4.68 -23.83
N PHE A 30 6.24 -4.63 -22.57
CA PHE A 30 5.31 -4.71 -21.42
C PHE A 30 4.50 -3.44 -21.23
N GLN A 31 5.12 -2.28 -21.47
CA GLN A 31 4.40 -1.01 -21.47
C GLN A 31 3.32 -0.96 -22.57
N ARG A 32 3.56 -1.61 -23.71
CA ARG A 32 2.53 -1.78 -24.77
C ARG A 32 1.38 -2.68 -24.33
N GLN A 33 1.63 -3.68 -23.47
CA GLN A 33 0.58 -4.53 -22.91
C GLN A 33 -0.27 -3.76 -21.89
N GLY A 34 0.35 -2.91 -21.08
CA GLY A 34 -0.38 -2.07 -20.13
C GLY A 34 -1.07 -2.87 -19.01
N PRO A 35 -2.02 -2.25 -18.29
CA PRO A 35 -2.66 -2.85 -17.12
C PRO A 35 -3.52 -4.09 -17.44
N SER A 36 -4.01 -4.22 -18.67
CA SER A 36 -4.77 -5.39 -19.14
C SER A 36 -3.99 -6.71 -19.13
N THR A 37 -2.69 -6.66 -18.84
CA THR A 37 -1.89 -7.84 -18.48
C THR A 37 -2.41 -8.56 -17.24
N LEU A 38 -3.02 -7.84 -16.29
CA LEU A 38 -3.63 -8.41 -15.09
C LEU A 38 -5.04 -8.91 -15.41
N THR A 39 -5.16 -9.98 -16.20
CA THR A 39 -6.44 -10.50 -16.73
C THR A 39 -7.44 -10.84 -15.62
N TYR A 40 -6.99 -11.21 -14.42
CA TYR A 40 -7.87 -11.48 -13.28
C TYR A 40 -8.89 -10.36 -13.02
N PHE A 41 -8.50 -9.10 -13.15
CA PHE A 41 -9.40 -7.95 -12.89
C PHE A 41 -10.43 -7.71 -14.00
N PHE A 42 -10.24 -8.30 -15.18
CA PHE A 42 -11.14 -8.17 -16.33
C PHE A 42 -12.01 -9.41 -16.53
N GLU A 43 -11.52 -10.57 -16.11
CA GLU A 43 -12.27 -11.84 -16.09
C GLU A 43 -13.28 -11.90 -14.94
N ASN A 44 -13.06 -11.12 -13.87
CA ASN A 44 -13.93 -11.06 -12.72
C ASN A 44 -14.74 -9.77 -12.71
N ASN A 45 -16.05 -9.90 -12.56
CA ASN A 45 -16.96 -8.77 -12.55
C ASN A 45 -16.68 -7.84 -11.36
N ILE A 46 -16.74 -6.54 -11.62
CA ILE A 46 -16.78 -5.53 -10.57
C ILE A 46 -18.17 -5.57 -9.93
N PRO A 47 -18.27 -5.83 -8.61
CA PRO A 47 -19.56 -5.78 -7.92
C PRO A 47 -20.25 -4.42 -8.09
N SER A 48 -21.58 -4.43 -8.26
CA SER A 48 -22.37 -3.18 -8.33
C SER A 48 -22.29 -2.40 -7.02
N GLU A 49 -22.32 -3.10 -5.90
CA GLU A 49 -22.17 -2.59 -4.54
C GLU A 49 -20.84 -3.03 -3.93
N ASN A 50 -20.39 -2.33 -2.90
CA ASN A 50 -19.22 -2.75 -2.13
C ASN A 50 -19.44 -4.12 -1.49
N LEU A 51 -18.39 -4.91 -1.37
CA LEU A 51 -18.49 -6.21 -0.70
C LEU A 51 -18.93 -6.04 0.76
N PRO A 52 -19.72 -6.99 1.32
CA PRO A 52 -20.32 -6.82 2.64
C PRO A 52 -19.31 -6.74 3.80
N ASP A 53 -18.14 -7.37 3.66
CA ASP A 53 -17.08 -7.32 4.66
C ASP A 53 -16.20 -6.08 4.43
N PRO A 54 -16.29 -5.03 5.28
CA PRO A 54 -15.50 -3.81 5.12
C PRO A 54 -14.00 -4.08 5.27
N TYR A 55 -13.60 -5.11 6.01
CA TYR A 55 -12.20 -5.42 6.29
C TYR A 55 -11.62 -6.47 5.33
N ILE A 56 -12.29 -6.80 4.23
CA ILE A 56 -11.90 -7.90 3.33
C ILE A 56 -10.47 -7.74 2.76
N SER A 57 -10.02 -6.51 2.55
CA SER A 57 -8.69 -6.16 2.06
C SER A 57 -7.78 -5.57 3.15
N SER A 58 -8.22 -5.61 4.41
CA SER A 58 -7.46 -5.07 5.53
C SER A 58 -6.56 -6.13 6.17
N LEU A 59 -5.31 -5.74 6.43
CA LEU A 59 -4.30 -6.63 7.01
C LEU A 59 -4.62 -7.03 8.46
N TYR A 60 -5.06 -6.06 9.27
CA TYR A 60 -5.50 -6.27 10.65
C TYR A 60 -6.96 -5.87 10.76
N ARG A 61 -7.69 -6.53 11.65
CA ARG A 61 -9.14 -6.36 11.85
C ARG A 61 -9.46 -6.03 13.30
N PRO A 62 -10.63 -5.41 13.58
CA PRO A 62 -11.10 -5.28 14.95
C PRO A 62 -11.06 -6.62 15.69
N GLY A 63 -10.41 -6.62 16.86
CA GLY A 63 -10.12 -7.83 17.64
C GLY A 63 -8.66 -8.26 17.58
N ASP A 64 -7.92 -7.91 16.52
CA ASP A 64 -6.47 -8.11 16.46
C ASP A 64 -5.78 -7.13 17.39
N ILE A 65 -4.80 -7.62 18.17
CA ILE A 65 -4.03 -6.81 19.12
C ILE A 65 -3.25 -5.67 18.45
N LEU A 66 -2.99 -5.78 17.15
CA LEU A 66 -2.30 -4.77 16.35
C LEU A 66 -3.25 -3.84 15.58
N TYR A 67 -4.56 -4.12 15.52
CA TYR A 67 -5.47 -3.30 14.73
C TYR A 67 -5.45 -1.83 15.17
N GLN A 68 -5.78 -1.54 16.42
CA GLN A 68 -5.83 -0.15 16.89
C GLN A 68 -4.48 0.59 16.77
N PRO A 69 -3.33 0.04 17.25
CA PRO A 69 -2.07 0.77 17.15
C PRO A 69 -1.60 0.97 15.72
N ILE A 70 -1.89 0.06 14.78
CA ILE A 70 -1.53 0.24 13.36
C ILE A 70 -2.48 1.20 12.66
N LEU A 71 -3.77 1.20 12.99
CA LEU A 71 -4.70 2.21 12.51
C LEU A 71 -4.29 3.61 12.97
N ASP A 72 -3.96 3.78 14.26
CA ASP A 72 -3.46 5.06 14.79
C ASP A 72 -2.13 5.45 14.13
N TYR A 73 -1.26 4.47 13.82
CA TYR A 73 -0.01 4.71 13.12
C TYR A 73 -0.26 5.24 11.70
N GLN A 74 -1.11 4.54 10.93
CA GLN A 74 -1.54 4.92 9.58
C GLN A 74 -2.12 6.33 9.56
N ASN A 75 -2.93 6.66 10.55
CA ASN A 75 -3.57 7.95 10.65
C ASN A 75 -2.64 9.05 11.21
N GLY A 76 -1.36 8.76 11.47
CA GLY A 76 -0.42 9.75 12.01
C GLY A 76 -0.65 10.10 13.49
N ARG A 77 -1.54 9.40 14.20
CA ARG A 77 -1.74 9.44 15.66
C ARG A 77 -0.62 8.71 16.40
N LEU A 78 0.62 9.09 16.11
CA LEU A 78 1.81 8.49 16.68
C LEU A 78 1.88 8.71 18.21
N ASP A 79 1.18 9.71 18.73
CA ASP A 79 0.97 9.92 20.16
C ASP A 79 0.20 8.77 20.83
N ARG A 80 -0.72 8.12 20.10
CA ARG A 80 -1.51 6.96 20.54
C ARG A 80 -0.85 5.63 20.17
N ALA A 81 -0.38 5.52 18.93
CA ALA A 81 0.19 4.29 18.40
C ALA A 81 1.46 3.85 19.13
N ILE A 82 2.42 4.77 19.32
CA ILE A 82 3.78 4.43 19.78
C ILE A 82 3.83 3.88 21.21
N PRO A 83 3.10 4.44 22.20
CA PRO A 83 3.04 3.84 23.54
C PRO A 83 2.53 2.39 23.53
N ILE A 84 1.50 2.09 22.73
CA ILE A 84 0.93 0.75 22.63
C ILE A 84 1.92 -0.20 21.93
N LEU A 85 2.48 0.22 20.79
CA LEU A 85 3.47 -0.56 20.05
C LEU A 85 4.71 -0.86 20.89
N LYS A 86 5.18 0.08 21.70
CA LYS A 86 6.27 -0.14 22.66
C LYS A 86 5.90 -1.22 23.68
N ASN A 87 4.74 -1.12 24.32
CA ASN A 87 4.30 -2.10 25.31
C ASN A 87 4.17 -3.51 24.70
N LEU A 88 3.59 -3.62 23.51
CA LEU A 88 3.49 -4.89 22.78
C LEU A 88 4.87 -5.45 22.40
N SER A 89 5.80 -4.59 21.99
CA SER A 89 7.19 -4.96 21.67
C SER A 89 7.93 -5.49 22.90
N GLU A 90 7.76 -4.84 24.05
CA GLU A 90 8.32 -5.27 25.33
C GLU A 90 7.72 -6.60 25.80
N ALA A 91 6.43 -6.83 25.53
CA ALA A 91 5.74 -8.09 25.78
C ALA A 91 6.10 -9.22 24.79
N GLY A 92 6.92 -8.95 23.77
CA GLY A 92 7.43 -9.97 22.85
C GLY A 92 6.69 -10.09 21.52
N ASN A 93 5.75 -9.20 21.21
CA ASN A 93 5.08 -9.21 19.90
C ASN A 93 6.06 -8.76 18.81
N VAL A 94 6.40 -9.67 17.90
CA VAL A 94 7.44 -9.45 16.88
C VAL A 94 7.06 -8.42 15.83
N ASP A 95 5.78 -8.36 15.45
CA ASP A 95 5.31 -7.40 14.45
C ASP A 95 5.25 -5.99 15.06
N ALA A 96 4.84 -5.85 16.32
CA ALA A 96 4.94 -4.59 17.06
C ALA A 96 6.38 -4.08 17.14
N MET A 97 7.36 -4.97 17.33
CA MET A 97 8.78 -4.60 17.35
C MET A 97 9.22 -3.99 16.01
N PHE A 98 8.68 -4.47 14.89
CA PHE A 98 8.95 -3.87 13.58
C PHE A 98 8.45 -2.42 13.55
N TRP A 99 7.17 -2.19 13.86
CA TRP A 99 6.54 -0.87 13.76
C TRP A 99 7.13 0.13 14.74
N TYR A 100 7.39 -0.30 15.98
CA TYR A 100 8.09 0.51 16.96
C TYR A 100 9.52 0.81 16.49
N GLY A 101 10.26 -0.22 16.05
CA GLY A 101 11.62 -0.07 15.53
C GLY A 101 11.72 0.90 14.37
N TYR A 102 10.80 0.83 13.41
CA TYR A 102 10.73 1.76 12.28
C TYR A 102 10.52 3.20 12.75
N ASN A 103 9.57 3.44 13.67
CA ASN A 103 9.38 4.78 14.25
C ASN A 103 10.66 5.32 14.89
N ARG A 104 11.35 4.50 15.70
CA ARG A 104 12.61 4.90 16.36
C ARG A 104 13.71 5.21 15.34
N MET A 105 13.77 4.45 14.24
CA MET A 105 14.71 4.65 13.15
C MET A 105 14.52 5.99 12.44
N VAL A 106 13.30 6.31 12.03
CA VAL A 106 13.01 7.48 11.17
C VAL A 106 12.84 8.78 11.95
N ARG A 107 12.41 8.72 13.22
CA ARG A 107 12.06 9.93 13.99
C ARG A 107 13.26 10.82 14.32
N SER A 108 14.39 10.24 14.71
CA SER A 108 15.56 11.01 15.13
C SER A 108 16.84 10.19 15.06
N ILE A 109 17.95 10.87 14.75
CA ILE A 109 19.31 10.27 14.82
C ILE A 109 19.58 9.69 16.22
N LYS A 110 19.07 10.32 17.29
CA LYS A 110 19.31 9.88 18.68
C LYS A 110 18.64 8.55 19.02
N THR A 111 17.52 8.25 18.38
CA THR A 111 16.72 7.04 18.63
C THR A 111 16.97 5.97 17.59
N ARG A 112 17.75 6.29 16.54
CA ARG A 112 17.91 5.43 15.38
C ARG A 112 18.54 4.08 15.70
N TYR A 113 19.59 4.08 16.52
CA TYR A 113 20.23 2.83 16.97
C TYR A 113 19.30 1.96 17.84
N GLU A 114 18.40 2.59 18.62
CA GLU A 114 17.34 1.86 19.32
C GLU A 114 16.43 1.13 18.31
N GLY A 115 16.07 1.78 17.21
CA GLY A 115 15.32 1.18 16.11
C GLY A 115 16.01 -0.04 15.50
N TYR A 116 17.33 0.04 15.26
CA TYR A 116 18.13 -1.11 14.83
C TYR A 116 18.00 -2.29 15.81
N ASN A 117 18.15 -2.05 17.11
CA ASN A 117 18.07 -3.12 18.12
C ASN A 117 16.69 -3.81 18.13
N TRP A 118 15.61 -3.05 17.88
CA TRP A 118 14.27 -3.63 17.74
C TRP A 118 14.11 -4.47 16.48
N PHE A 119 14.63 -4.01 15.34
CA PHE A 119 14.66 -4.84 14.14
C PHE A 119 15.48 -6.10 14.34
N GLU A 120 16.64 -6.00 14.98
CA GLU A 120 17.53 -7.14 15.24
C GLU A 120 16.83 -8.20 16.10
N LYS A 121 16.19 -7.75 17.19
CA LYS A 121 15.41 -8.60 18.08
C LYS A 121 14.25 -9.26 17.36
N SER A 122 13.47 -8.48 16.61
CA SER A 122 12.31 -8.97 15.86
C SER A 122 12.70 -9.99 14.79
N ALA A 123 13.78 -9.71 14.04
CA ALA A 123 14.32 -10.59 13.03
C ALA A 123 14.77 -11.94 13.63
N LYS A 124 15.51 -11.92 14.75
CA LYS A 124 15.93 -13.12 15.48
C LYS A 124 14.75 -13.96 15.99
N LEU A 125 13.61 -13.32 16.27
CA LEU A 125 12.36 -13.98 16.67
C LEU A 125 11.48 -14.42 15.48
N GLY A 126 11.95 -14.23 14.24
CA GLY A 126 11.31 -14.76 13.04
C GLY A 126 10.43 -13.76 12.26
N ASN A 127 10.55 -12.46 12.51
CA ASN A 127 9.91 -11.46 11.63
C ASN A 127 10.78 -11.25 10.36
N PRO A 128 10.31 -11.66 9.17
CA PRO A 128 11.10 -11.55 7.96
C PRO A 128 11.25 -10.09 7.47
N TYR A 129 10.32 -9.20 7.80
CA TYR A 129 10.33 -7.80 7.41
C TYR A 129 11.42 -7.04 8.16
N SER A 130 11.57 -7.29 9.47
CA SER A 130 12.69 -6.75 10.24
C SER A 130 14.03 -7.28 9.73
N ALA A 131 14.10 -8.55 9.34
CA ALA A 131 15.31 -9.10 8.74
C ALA A 131 15.63 -8.43 7.38
N LEU A 132 14.61 -8.19 6.53
CA LEU A 132 14.80 -7.43 5.28
C LEU A 132 15.31 -6.01 5.56
N MET A 133 14.82 -5.33 6.59
CA MET A 133 15.27 -3.99 6.94
C MET A 133 16.77 -3.93 7.23
N LEU A 134 17.38 -5.02 7.69
CA LEU A 134 18.80 -5.15 8.05
C LEU A 134 19.67 -5.81 6.96
N ASP A 135 19.07 -6.27 5.86
CA ASP A 135 19.81 -6.87 4.75
C ASP A 135 20.81 -5.87 4.14
N ALA A 136 21.94 -6.36 3.66
CA ALA A 136 22.94 -5.57 2.95
C ALA A 136 22.41 -4.94 1.65
N ASP A 137 21.31 -5.43 1.07
CA ASP A 137 20.64 -4.76 -0.07
C ASP A 137 19.55 -3.75 0.35
N SER A 138 19.26 -3.63 1.65
CA SER A 138 18.26 -2.68 2.16
C SER A 138 18.74 -1.25 2.01
N TYR A 139 17.98 -0.41 1.33
CA TYR A 139 18.25 1.03 1.25
C TYR A 139 18.35 1.65 2.65
N TYR A 140 17.41 1.33 3.54
CA TYR A 140 17.39 1.87 4.89
C TYR A 140 18.59 1.41 5.71
N CYS A 141 19.00 0.15 5.59
CA CYS A 141 20.19 -0.33 6.29
C CYS A 141 21.42 0.43 5.81
N ASN A 142 21.65 0.49 4.50
CA ASN A 142 22.81 1.18 3.94
C ASN A 142 22.83 2.68 4.28
N ALA A 143 21.66 3.34 4.31
CA ALA A 143 21.57 4.76 4.61
C ALA A 143 21.88 5.08 6.09
N TYR A 144 21.61 4.15 7.01
CA TYR A 144 21.57 4.45 8.45
C TYR A 144 22.51 3.61 9.30
N PHE A 145 22.87 2.43 8.84
CA PHE A 145 23.55 1.37 9.58
C PHE A 145 24.55 0.60 8.70
N GLU A 146 25.18 1.24 7.71
CA GLU A 146 26.03 0.59 6.69
C GLU A 146 26.97 -0.48 7.25
N SER A 147 27.63 -0.20 8.38
CA SER A 147 28.58 -1.13 9.04
C SER A 147 27.94 -2.32 9.75
N LEU A 148 26.63 -2.32 9.93
CA LEU A 148 25.84 -3.36 10.63
C LEU A 148 25.02 -4.20 9.65
N CYS A 149 24.89 -3.78 8.39
CA CYS A 149 24.15 -4.51 7.37
C CYS A 149 24.85 -5.81 7.00
N SER A 150 24.08 -6.87 6.78
CA SER A 150 24.65 -8.18 6.46
C SER A 150 23.74 -9.00 5.56
N LYS A 151 24.35 -9.76 4.64
CA LYS A 151 23.63 -10.74 3.82
C LYS A 151 23.02 -11.88 4.62
N GLU A 152 23.49 -12.12 5.85
CA GLU A 152 22.87 -13.11 6.75
C GLU A 152 21.45 -12.72 7.12
N TRP A 153 21.14 -11.42 7.24
CA TRP A 153 19.77 -10.95 7.45
C TRP A 153 18.87 -11.24 6.25
N GLY A 154 19.37 -11.04 5.03
CA GLY A 154 18.63 -11.41 3.81
C GLY A 154 18.36 -12.91 3.70
N LYS A 155 19.30 -13.77 4.15
CA LYS A 155 19.08 -15.23 4.23
C LYS A 155 18.00 -15.55 5.27
N LEU A 156 18.09 -14.98 6.47
CA LEU A 156 17.11 -15.18 7.54
C LEU A 156 15.70 -14.72 7.12
N ALA A 157 15.61 -13.59 6.41
CA ALA A 157 14.36 -13.10 5.85
C ALA A 157 13.73 -14.13 4.89
N LYS A 158 14.52 -14.66 3.93
CA LYS A 158 14.04 -15.67 2.97
C LYS A 158 13.56 -16.95 3.64
N GLU A 159 14.30 -17.44 4.64
CA GLU A 159 13.90 -18.62 5.40
C GLU A 159 12.59 -18.39 6.18
N SER A 160 12.45 -17.21 6.80
CA SER A 160 11.27 -16.85 7.58
C SER A 160 10.05 -16.62 6.68
N PHE A 161 10.23 -15.97 5.52
CA PHE A 161 9.20 -15.84 4.51
C PHE A 161 8.76 -17.20 3.97
N LYS A 162 9.70 -18.09 3.65
CA LYS A 162 9.38 -19.43 3.15
C LYS A 162 8.48 -20.18 4.13
N LYS A 163 8.81 -20.18 5.42
CA LYS A 163 7.98 -20.81 6.47
C LYS A 163 6.57 -20.22 6.53
N LYS A 164 6.44 -18.89 6.48
CA LYS A 164 5.13 -18.21 6.49
C LYS A 164 4.33 -18.50 5.21
N ALA A 165 4.97 -18.47 4.05
CA ALA A 165 4.35 -18.78 2.77
C ALA A 165 3.85 -20.24 2.70
N GLU A 166 4.63 -21.20 3.20
CA GLU A 166 4.22 -22.61 3.34
C GLU A 166 3.02 -22.78 4.28
N ALA A 167 2.85 -21.89 5.25
CA ALA A 167 1.68 -21.81 6.13
C ALA A 167 0.47 -21.07 5.52
N GLY A 168 0.57 -20.63 4.25
CA GLY A 168 -0.52 -19.98 3.52
C GLY A 168 -0.53 -18.45 3.59
N ASP A 169 0.50 -17.82 4.15
CA ASP A 169 0.64 -16.36 4.15
C ASP A 169 0.98 -15.85 2.75
N ILE A 170 -0.03 -15.34 2.04
CA ILE A 170 0.11 -14.81 0.67
C ILE A 170 1.02 -13.58 0.62
N ARG A 171 1.06 -12.78 1.70
CA ARG A 171 1.93 -11.62 1.81
C ARG A 171 3.38 -12.07 1.88
N ALA A 172 3.68 -13.05 2.73
CA ALA A 172 5.01 -13.64 2.82
C ALA A 172 5.45 -14.26 1.49
N LYS A 173 4.55 -14.96 0.80
CA LYS A 173 4.81 -15.49 -0.55
C LYS A 173 5.14 -14.37 -1.53
N TYR A 174 4.37 -13.29 -1.53
CA TYR A 174 4.64 -12.13 -2.39
C TYR A 174 6.05 -11.59 -2.17
N TYR A 175 6.43 -11.27 -0.93
CA TYR A 175 7.74 -10.68 -0.65
C TYR A 175 8.92 -11.65 -0.83
N LEU A 176 8.66 -12.96 -0.74
CA LEU A 176 9.67 -13.99 -1.06
C LEU A 176 9.98 -14.04 -2.56
N GLU A 177 8.95 -13.95 -3.40
CA GLU A 177 9.03 -14.25 -4.83
C GLU A 177 9.05 -12.99 -5.72
N ARG A 178 8.66 -11.82 -5.19
CA ARG A 178 8.58 -10.60 -5.98
C ARG A 178 9.95 -10.20 -6.54
N PRO A 179 10.00 -9.69 -7.78
CA PRO A 179 11.23 -9.21 -8.35
C PRO A 179 11.70 -7.92 -7.67
N THR A 180 12.95 -7.89 -7.21
CA THR A 180 13.58 -6.68 -6.64
C THR A 180 14.22 -5.76 -7.69
N LYS A 181 14.22 -6.20 -8.95
CA LYS A 181 14.73 -5.47 -10.12
C LYS A 181 13.72 -5.53 -11.25
N TYR A 182 13.93 -4.72 -12.29
CA TYR A 182 13.15 -4.83 -13.52
C TYR A 182 13.34 -6.23 -14.14
N VAL A 183 12.23 -6.95 -14.32
CA VAL A 183 12.19 -8.29 -14.94
C VAL A 183 11.54 -8.26 -16.32
N ARG A 184 11.84 -9.27 -17.13
CA ARG A 184 11.33 -9.44 -18.50
C ARG A 184 10.99 -10.89 -18.77
N GLY A 185 10.41 -11.15 -19.95
CA GLY A 185 10.12 -12.51 -20.42
C GLY A 185 9.31 -13.33 -19.42
N GLU A 186 9.81 -14.52 -19.09
CA GLU A 186 9.14 -15.44 -18.17
C GLU A 186 9.08 -14.92 -16.72
N ASP A 187 10.07 -14.17 -16.27
CA ASP A 187 10.06 -13.63 -14.90
C ASP A 187 9.01 -12.54 -14.72
N PHE A 188 8.71 -11.78 -15.78
CA PHE A 188 7.57 -10.86 -15.76
C PHE A 188 6.24 -11.61 -15.67
N LYS A 189 6.07 -12.70 -16.43
CA LYS A 189 4.84 -13.53 -16.35
C LYS A 189 4.65 -14.14 -14.97
N LYS A 190 5.73 -14.61 -14.33
CA LYS A 190 5.68 -15.09 -12.94
C LYS A 190 5.23 -14.00 -11.97
N TRP A 191 5.74 -12.78 -12.15
CA TRP A 191 5.32 -11.66 -11.30
C TRP A 191 3.85 -11.29 -11.50
N VAL A 192 3.36 -11.26 -12.75
CA VAL A 192 1.92 -11.09 -13.05
C VAL A 192 1.08 -12.14 -12.35
N ALA A 193 1.45 -13.43 -12.47
CA ALA A 193 0.73 -14.52 -11.82
C ALA A 193 0.71 -14.36 -10.28
N LEU A 194 1.82 -13.92 -9.69
CA LEU A 194 1.93 -13.67 -8.26
C LEU A 194 1.06 -12.48 -7.80
N VAL A 195 0.96 -11.42 -8.60
CA VAL A 195 0.06 -10.28 -8.35
C VAL A 195 -1.40 -10.73 -8.38
N GLU A 196 -1.79 -11.51 -9.38
CA GLU A 196 -3.16 -12.03 -9.48
C GLU A 196 -3.51 -13.04 -8.40
N GLU A 197 -2.56 -13.89 -8.00
CA GLU A 197 -2.73 -14.79 -6.86
C GLU A 197 -2.97 -14.02 -5.57
N SER A 198 -2.26 -12.91 -5.38
CA SER A 198 -2.46 -12.00 -4.24
C SER A 198 -3.83 -11.35 -4.28
N ALA A 199 -4.26 -10.88 -5.47
CA ALA A 199 -5.57 -10.27 -5.68
C ALA A 199 -6.73 -11.25 -5.39
N LYS A 200 -6.59 -12.54 -5.73
CA LYS A 200 -7.56 -13.60 -5.37
C LYS A 200 -7.75 -13.77 -3.87
N LYS A 201 -6.79 -13.31 -3.07
CA LYS A 201 -6.84 -13.31 -1.60
C LYS A 201 -7.19 -11.94 -1.02
N ASN A 202 -7.61 -10.99 -1.87
CA ASN A 202 -7.90 -9.59 -1.51
C ASN A 202 -6.69 -8.82 -0.96
N TYR A 203 -5.46 -9.31 -1.21
CA TYR A 203 -4.24 -8.57 -0.91
C TYR A 203 -3.82 -7.78 -2.15
N PHE A 204 -4.14 -6.48 -2.16
CA PHE A 204 -4.04 -5.63 -3.36
C PHE A 204 -2.76 -4.78 -3.45
N VAL A 205 -1.92 -4.75 -2.41
CA VAL A 205 -0.62 -4.09 -2.45
C VAL A 205 0.22 -4.49 -3.68
N PRO A 206 0.33 -5.78 -4.07
CA PRO A 206 1.03 -6.19 -5.29
C PRO A 206 0.46 -5.58 -6.57
N ALA A 207 -0.87 -5.47 -6.66
CA ALA A 207 -1.52 -4.85 -7.80
C ALA A 207 -1.16 -3.37 -7.87
N MET A 208 -1.21 -2.66 -6.74
CA MET A 208 -0.83 -1.26 -6.69
C MET A 208 0.65 -1.04 -7.08
N GLU A 209 1.59 -1.86 -6.56
CA GLU A 209 3.01 -1.82 -6.95
C GLU A 209 3.19 -2.02 -8.46
N PHE A 210 2.39 -2.92 -9.05
CA PHE A 210 2.42 -3.22 -10.47
C PHE A 210 1.90 -2.04 -11.30
N LEU A 211 0.76 -1.45 -10.91
CA LEU A 211 0.10 -0.35 -11.62
C LEU A 211 0.95 0.92 -11.67
N LYS A 212 1.67 1.23 -10.59
CA LYS A 212 2.59 2.39 -10.51
C LYS A 212 3.61 2.43 -11.66
N ARG A 213 4.07 1.25 -12.12
CA ARG A 213 5.01 1.16 -13.26
C ARG A 213 4.43 1.69 -14.58
N PHE A 214 3.10 1.73 -14.70
CA PHE A 214 2.41 2.31 -15.84
C PHE A 214 2.07 3.78 -15.63
N GLU A 215 1.70 4.19 -14.42
CA GLU A 215 1.38 5.59 -14.10
C GLU A 215 2.56 6.53 -14.29
N ASP A 216 3.76 6.10 -13.89
CA ASP A 216 5.00 6.85 -14.09
C ASP A 216 5.37 6.98 -15.59
N SER A 217 4.71 6.23 -16.47
CA SER A 217 4.87 6.38 -17.91
C SER A 217 4.08 7.57 -18.45
N LYS A 218 4.80 8.55 -18.98
CA LYS A 218 4.25 9.75 -19.64
C LYS A 218 3.42 9.47 -20.90
N THR A 219 3.21 8.20 -21.30
CA THR A 219 2.68 7.84 -22.62
C THR A 219 1.62 6.73 -22.60
N LEU A 220 0.72 6.70 -21.60
CA LEU A 220 -0.43 5.79 -21.63
C LEU A 220 -1.44 6.17 -22.71
N THR A 221 -1.89 5.17 -23.48
CA THR A 221 -3.00 5.36 -24.42
C THR A 221 -4.33 5.55 -23.67
N PRO A 222 -5.37 6.13 -24.30
CA PRO A 222 -6.69 6.24 -23.68
C PRO A 222 -7.26 4.89 -23.19
N SER A 223 -7.06 3.82 -23.96
CA SER A 223 -7.50 2.46 -23.55
C SER A 223 -6.77 1.99 -22.30
N GLN A 224 -5.45 2.19 -22.23
CA GLN A 224 -4.67 1.79 -21.05
C GLN A 224 -5.04 2.60 -19.80
N LYS A 225 -5.45 3.86 -19.97
CA LYS A 225 -5.99 4.65 -18.86
C LYS A 225 -7.33 4.08 -18.39
N GLU A 226 -8.20 3.64 -19.29
CA GLU A 226 -9.44 2.98 -18.91
C GLU A 226 -9.18 1.64 -18.21
N ASP A 227 -8.19 0.87 -18.66
CA ASP A 227 -7.76 -0.37 -17.99
C ASP A 227 -7.28 -0.10 -16.55
N LEU A 228 -6.51 0.97 -16.31
CA LEU A 228 -6.13 1.40 -14.95
C LEU A 228 -7.37 1.72 -14.10
N LEU A 229 -8.28 2.55 -14.63
CA LEU A 229 -9.49 2.95 -13.92
C LEU A 229 -10.38 1.75 -13.60
N HIS A 230 -10.50 0.79 -14.51
CA HIS A 230 -11.23 -0.46 -14.29
C HIS A 230 -10.67 -1.23 -13.09
N ILE A 231 -9.35 -1.39 -13.01
CA ILE A 231 -8.70 -2.05 -11.89
C ILE A 231 -8.95 -1.26 -10.58
N TYR A 232 -8.77 0.07 -10.57
CA TYR A 232 -9.06 0.85 -9.37
C TYR A 232 -10.52 0.76 -8.90
N ARG A 233 -11.49 0.71 -9.83
CA ARG A 233 -12.90 0.46 -9.50
C ARG A 233 -13.09 -0.93 -8.88
N TYR A 234 -12.40 -1.95 -9.38
CA TYR A 234 -12.42 -3.28 -8.77
C TYR A 234 -11.92 -3.24 -7.32
N LEU A 235 -10.75 -2.64 -7.09
CA LEU A 235 -10.14 -2.51 -5.76
C LEU A 235 -11.05 -1.75 -4.79
N ALA A 236 -11.61 -0.62 -5.23
CA ALA A 236 -12.54 0.19 -4.46
C ALA A 236 -13.77 -0.62 -4.01
N LYS A 237 -14.35 -1.44 -4.90
CA LYS A 237 -15.50 -2.31 -4.58
C LYS A 237 -15.16 -3.48 -3.65
N HIS A 238 -13.88 -3.81 -3.51
CA HIS A 238 -13.35 -4.73 -2.50
C HIS A 238 -12.89 -3.99 -1.23
N ASN A 239 -13.48 -2.81 -0.97
CA ASN A 239 -13.24 -1.98 0.22
C ASN A 239 -11.78 -1.58 0.43
N TYR A 240 -10.97 -1.57 -0.64
CA TYR A 240 -9.58 -1.13 -0.55
C TYR A 240 -9.49 0.37 -0.77
N VAL A 241 -9.19 1.12 0.31
CA VAL A 241 -9.21 2.60 0.36
C VAL A 241 -8.41 3.23 -0.78
N LEU A 242 -7.21 2.75 -1.05
CA LEU A 242 -6.36 3.32 -2.11
C LEU A 242 -7.01 3.22 -3.49
N GLY A 243 -7.89 2.24 -3.75
CA GLY A 243 -8.65 2.20 -5.00
C GLY A 243 -9.48 3.46 -5.22
N TYR A 244 -10.11 3.98 -4.17
CA TYR A 244 -10.85 5.24 -4.23
C TYR A 244 -9.94 6.47 -4.36
N ASP A 245 -8.83 6.49 -3.62
CA ASP A 245 -7.91 7.63 -3.64
C ASP A 245 -7.27 7.82 -5.01
N TYR A 246 -6.92 6.73 -5.70
CA TYR A 246 -6.43 6.78 -7.07
C TYR A 246 -7.53 7.16 -8.07
N LEU A 247 -8.77 6.69 -7.90
CA LEU A 247 -9.90 7.18 -8.71
C LEU A 247 -10.11 8.69 -8.56
N TYR A 248 -9.97 9.22 -7.34
CA TYR A 248 -10.04 10.66 -7.10
C TYR A 248 -8.93 11.41 -7.83
N VAL A 249 -7.68 10.94 -7.77
CA VAL A 249 -6.56 11.54 -8.53
C VAL A 249 -6.86 11.55 -10.03
N HIS A 250 -7.32 10.42 -10.58
CA HIS A 250 -7.60 10.31 -12.01
C HIS A 250 -8.87 11.03 -12.48
N SER A 251 -9.80 11.34 -11.58
CA SER A 251 -10.95 12.23 -11.86
C SER A 251 -10.54 13.69 -12.05
N GLY A 252 -9.24 14.03 -11.93
CA GLY A 252 -8.78 15.42 -11.89
C GLY A 252 -9.15 16.08 -10.56
N TYR A 253 -9.15 15.31 -9.48
CA TYR A 253 -9.47 15.76 -8.13
C TYR A 253 -10.91 16.28 -7.97
N GLN A 254 -11.86 15.72 -8.72
CA GLN A 254 -13.26 16.15 -8.72
C GLN A 254 -14.16 15.23 -7.88
N ASP A 255 -13.95 13.92 -7.93
CA ASP A 255 -14.86 12.96 -7.30
C ASP A 255 -14.50 12.71 -5.83
N ILE A 256 -15.45 12.94 -4.91
CA ILE A 256 -15.30 12.52 -3.52
C ILE A 256 -16.13 11.26 -3.33
N PHE A 257 -15.53 10.24 -2.72
CA PHE A 257 -16.19 8.98 -2.45
C PHE A 257 -16.53 8.87 -0.96
N ASP A 258 -17.81 9.03 -0.62
CA ASP A 258 -18.27 8.90 0.78
C ASP A 258 -17.92 7.53 1.38
N LYS A 259 -17.94 6.47 0.56
CA LYS A 259 -17.52 5.14 0.99
C LYS A 259 -16.04 5.08 1.40
N ALA A 260 -15.18 5.85 0.76
CA ALA A 260 -13.77 5.92 1.14
C ALA A 260 -13.59 6.62 2.49
N ILE A 261 -14.39 7.67 2.76
CA ILE A 261 -14.44 8.34 4.07
C ILE A 261 -14.94 7.37 5.14
N GLU A 262 -16.01 6.60 4.86
CA GLU A 262 -16.52 5.54 5.74
C GLU A 262 -15.43 4.52 6.07
N LEU A 263 -14.62 4.11 5.07
CA LEU A 263 -13.51 3.17 5.25
C LEU A 263 -12.22 3.80 5.84
N GLY A 264 -12.26 5.08 6.21
CA GLY A 264 -11.17 5.77 6.93
C GLY A 264 -10.15 6.50 6.05
N SER A 265 -10.46 6.88 4.81
CA SER A 265 -9.56 7.68 3.95
C SER A 265 -9.34 9.09 4.52
N ASP A 266 -8.10 9.40 4.91
CA ASP A 266 -7.70 10.74 5.33
C ASP A 266 -7.78 11.73 4.16
N ILE A 267 -7.34 11.33 2.97
CA ILE A 267 -7.32 12.13 1.74
C ILE A 267 -8.74 12.61 1.41
N GLN A 268 -9.71 11.70 1.39
CA GLN A 268 -11.08 12.02 0.98
C GLN A 268 -11.76 12.91 2.01
N LEU A 269 -11.58 12.64 3.31
CA LEU A 269 -12.14 13.47 4.36
C LEU A 269 -11.53 14.87 4.35
N LYS A 270 -10.21 14.98 4.17
CA LYS A 270 -9.46 16.24 4.06
C LYS A 270 -9.92 17.08 2.87
N VAL A 271 -10.07 16.46 1.71
CA VAL A 271 -10.56 17.16 0.51
C VAL A 271 -12.00 17.61 0.70
N SER A 272 -12.86 16.75 1.24
CA SER A 272 -14.25 17.08 1.60
C SER A 272 -14.31 18.26 2.58
N SER A 273 -13.45 18.27 3.60
CA SER A 273 -13.31 19.36 4.56
C SER A 273 -12.80 20.65 3.92
N ARG A 274 -11.83 20.60 3.02
CA ARG A 274 -11.31 21.77 2.29
C ARG A 274 -12.37 22.42 1.41
N ARG A 275 -13.14 21.63 0.64
CA ARG A 275 -14.24 22.17 -0.18
C ARG A 275 -15.29 22.87 0.68
N CYS A 276 -15.63 22.25 1.80
CA CYS A 276 -16.45 22.83 2.86
C CYS A 276 -15.93 24.21 3.33
N GLY A 277 -14.65 24.31 3.66
CA GLY A 277 -14.02 25.56 4.11
C GLY A 277 -14.02 26.66 3.06
N ASN A 278 -13.76 26.33 1.80
CA ASN A 278 -13.76 27.31 0.70
C ASN A 278 -15.12 28.00 0.47
N GLN A 279 -16.21 27.37 0.90
CA GLN A 279 -17.58 27.90 0.77
C GLN A 279 -18.20 28.27 2.12
N PHE A 280 -17.43 28.20 3.22
CA PHE A 280 -17.95 28.22 4.59
C PHE A 280 -18.83 29.43 4.92
N SER A 281 -18.48 30.61 4.41
CA SER A 281 -19.24 31.85 4.62
C SER A 281 -20.63 31.84 3.96
N GLU A 282 -20.81 31.03 2.92
CA GLU A 282 -22.04 30.94 2.13
C GLU A 282 -22.98 29.83 2.65
N LEU A 283 -22.50 28.99 3.56
CA LEU A 283 -23.26 27.87 4.10
C LEU A 283 -24.34 28.31 5.09
N ASN A 284 -25.42 27.54 5.13
CA ASN A 284 -26.38 27.62 6.23
C ASN A 284 -25.76 27.01 7.51
N GLU A 285 -26.39 27.28 8.66
CA GLU A 285 -25.88 26.85 9.96
C GLU A 285 -25.69 25.33 10.09
N LYS A 286 -26.61 24.53 9.51
CA LYS A 286 -26.47 23.07 9.53
C LYS A 286 -25.21 22.63 8.79
N SER A 287 -25.01 23.13 7.57
CA SER A 287 -23.84 22.80 6.75
C SER A 287 -22.53 23.33 7.35
N LYS A 288 -22.56 24.48 8.05
CA LYS A 288 -21.40 24.94 8.82
C LYS A 288 -21.02 23.95 9.92
N ILE A 289 -21.99 23.46 10.68
CA ILE A 289 -21.75 22.42 11.70
C ILE A 289 -21.18 21.16 11.08
N GLU A 290 -21.69 20.70 9.93
CA GLU A 290 -21.15 19.54 9.21
C GLU A 290 -19.69 19.77 8.77
N CYS A 291 -19.35 20.96 8.27
CA CYS A 291 -17.97 21.28 7.90
C CYS A 291 -17.04 21.35 9.12
N LEU A 292 -17.49 21.95 10.23
CA LEU A 292 -16.75 21.95 11.49
C LEU A 292 -16.57 20.54 12.05
N ALA A 293 -17.58 19.67 11.90
CA ALA A 293 -17.50 18.28 12.31
C ALA A 293 -16.40 17.52 11.56
N LYS A 294 -16.28 17.73 10.24
CA LYS A 294 -15.17 17.16 9.43
C LYS A 294 -13.80 17.64 9.92
N ALA A 295 -13.66 18.93 10.24
CA ALA A 295 -12.42 19.48 10.78
C ALA A 295 -12.05 18.86 12.14
N TYR A 296 -13.02 18.74 13.06
CA TYR A 296 -12.78 18.07 14.34
C TYR A 296 -12.51 16.58 14.18
N ALA A 297 -13.14 15.90 13.21
CA ALA A 297 -12.86 14.50 12.91
C ALA A 297 -11.44 14.31 12.37
N LEU A 298 -10.95 15.24 11.54
CA LEU A 298 -9.56 15.25 11.07
C LEU A 298 -8.55 15.46 12.20
N GLU A 299 -8.82 16.39 13.11
CA GLU A 299 -8.00 16.63 14.30
C GLU A 299 -7.95 15.37 15.19
N GLU A 300 -9.12 14.74 15.42
CA GLU A 300 -9.24 13.59 16.33
C GLU A 300 -8.73 12.27 15.73
N MET A 301 -9.01 11.99 14.46
CA MET A 301 -8.60 10.72 13.85
C MET A 301 -7.20 10.78 13.27
N PHE A 302 -6.80 11.92 12.71
CA PHE A 302 -5.61 12.02 11.86
C PHE A 302 -4.55 13.01 12.37
N ASN A 303 -4.78 13.68 13.51
CA ASN A 303 -3.93 14.77 14.01
C ASN A 303 -3.66 15.83 12.93
N ASP A 304 -4.70 16.12 12.14
CA ASP A 304 -4.65 17.07 11.02
C ASP A 304 -5.46 18.33 11.36
N ASP A 305 -4.82 19.49 11.24
CA ASP A 305 -5.41 20.78 11.58
C ASP A 305 -5.97 21.48 10.33
N MET A 306 -7.31 21.55 10.25
CA MET A 306 -8.05 22.20 9.18
C MET A 306 -8.42 23.67 9.46
N TRP A 307 -7.99 24.24 10.60
CA TRP A 307 -8.39 25.59 11.03
C TRP A 307 -7.80 26.71 10.16
N ALA A 308 -6.82 26.41 9.31
CA ALA A 308 -6.33 27.34 8.28
C ALA A 308 -7.32 27.53 7.11
N VAL A 309 -8.25 26.59 6.92
CA VAL A 309 -9.20 26.58 5.79
C VAL A 309 -10.64 26.74 6.27
N ILE A 310 -10.96 26.27 7.48
CA ILE A 310 -12.28 26.43 8.10
C ILE A 310 -12.16 27.37 9.31
N PRO A 311 -12.95 28.46 9.38
CA PRO A 311 -12.94 29.35 10.53
C PRO A 311 -13.26 28.62 11.82
N LYS A 312 -12.30 28.62 12.76
CA LYS A 312 -12.47 27.96 14.06
C LYS A 312 -13.52 28.70 14.90
N PRO A 313 -14.57 28.03 15.38
CA PRO A 313 -15.61 28.66 16.18
C PRO A 313 -15.07 29.02 17.56
N THR A 314 -15.59 30.12 18.12
CA THR A 314 -15.21 30.61 19.45
C THR A 314 -16.33 30.47 20.47
N ASP A 315 -17.59 30.32 20.03
CA ASP A 315 -18.73 30.12 20.91
C ASP A 315 -18.86 28.66 21.34
N SER A 316 -19.15 28.46 22.62
CA SER A 316 -19.16 27.13 23.25
C SER A 316 -20.24 26.21 22.68
N GLN A 317 -21.38 26.77 22.25
CA GLN A 317 -22.51 26.01 21.73
C GLN A 317 -22.19 25.39 20.36
N THR A 318 -21.65 26.17 19.44
CA THR A 318 -21.21 25.69 18.12
C THR A 318 -20.08 24.67 18.26
N ILE A 319 -19.09 24.94 19.13
CA ILE A 319 -18.01 23.99 19.42
C ILE A 319 -18.58 22.64 19.92
N SER A 320 -19.48 22.67 20.92
CA SER A 320 -20.06 21.46 21.49
C SER A 320 -20.88 20.68 20.45
N THR A 321 -21.69 21.39 19.65
CA THR A 321 -22.52 20.79 18.61
C THR A 321 -21.68 20.17 17.50
N ALA A 322 -20.65 20.88 17.03
CA ALA A 322 -19.75 20.38 16.00
C ALA A 322 -18.90 19.18 16.48
N LYS A 323 -18.41 19.20 17.72
CA LYS A 323 -17.68 18.04 18.29
C LYS A 323 -18.58 16.82 18.47
N LYS A 324 -19.86 17.02 18.82
CA LYS A 324 -20.83 15.93 18.88
C LYS A 324 -21.06 15.33 17.47
N ALA A 325 -21.29 16.17 16.47
CA ALA A 325 -21.43 15.74 15.09
C ALA A 325 -20.15 15.07 14.54
N ALA A 326 -18.97 15.54 14.94
CA ALA A 326 -17.71 14.88 14.61
C ALA A 326 -17.63 13.48 15.21
N LYS A 327 -18.02 13.32 16.47
CA LYS A 327 -18.09 12.00 17.12
C LYS A 327 -19.07 11.07 16.39
N GLU A 328 -20.26 11.56 16.04
CA GLU A 328 -21.25 10.79 15.27
C GLU A 328 -20.69 10.36 13.90
N LEU A 329 -19.96 11.24 13.21
CA LEU A 329 -19.25 10.91 11.97
C LEU A 329 -18.20 9.82 12.20
N ILE A 330 -17.33 9.97 13.20
CA ILE A 330 -16.29 8.99 13.53
C ILE A 330 -16.90 7.63 13.89
N ASP A 331 -17.95 7.62 14.72
CA ASP A 331 -18.62 6.40 15.17
C ASP A 331 -19.34 5.67 14.00
N SER A 332 -19.62 6.38 12.90
CA SER A 332 -20.21 5.80 11.68
C SER A 332 -19.19 5.16 10.72
N MET A 333 -17.90 5.41 10.93
CA MET A 333 -16.83 4.88 10.07
C MET A 333 -16.47 3.43 10.43
N THR A 334 -15.97 2.70 9.45
CA THR A 334 -15.37 1.36 9.58
C THR A 334 -13.94 1.37 9.05
N PRO A 335 -13.01 2.05 9.75
CA PRO A 335 -11.69 2.34 9.22
C PRO A 335 -10.87 1.07 8.93
N THR A 336 -10.29 1.01 7.75
CA THR A 336 -9.48 -0.13 7.30
C THR A 336 -7.99 0.22 7.30
N ILE A 337 -7.15 -0.78 7.57
CA ILE A 337 -5.70 -0.68 7.44
C ILE A 337 -5.28 -1.19 6.07
N TYR A 338 -4.59 -0.34 5.32
CA TYR A 338 -4.05 -0.61 3.99
C TYR A 338 -2.52 -0.47 3.93
N ILE A 339 -1.87 -0.09 5.04
CA ILE A 339 -0.41 -0.13 5.18
C ILE A 339 0.08 -1.53 5.57
N ASP A 340 1.32 -1.83 5.21
CA ASP A 340 2.07 -2.97 5.71
C ASP A 340 3.53 -2.61 5.96
N GLU A 341 4.31 -3.56 6.49
CA GLU A 341 5.71 -3.38 6.87
C GLU A 341 6.64 -3.01 5.70
N MET A 342 6.18 -3.17 4.45
CA MET A 342 6.92 -2.71 3.27
C MET A 342 6.26 -1.51 2.57
N HIS A 343 5.10 -1.07 3.05
CA HIS A 343 4.30 0.06 2.56
C HIS A 343 3.78 0.91 3.72
N ILE A 344 4.71 1.38 4.54
CA ILE A 344 4.42 2.01 5.84
C ILE A 344 3.72 3.36 5.67
N ASP A 345 4.04 4.10 4.62
CA ASP A 345 3.51 5.46 4.40
C ASP A 345 2.16 5.47 3.68
N GLY A 346 1.59 4.30 3.35
CA GLY A 346 0.29 4.17 2.65
C GLY A 346 0.25 4.70 1.22
N GLY A 347 1.24 5.50 0.81
CA GLY A 347 1.59 5.78 -0.56
C GLY A 347 2.64 4.82 -1.07
N LEU A 348 2.52 4.44 -2.34
CA LEU A 348 3.59 3.76 -3.07
C LEU A 348 4.61 4.74 -3.60
#